data_AF-A0A4Z2AZU5-F1
#
_entry.id   AF-A0A4Z2AZU5-F1
#
_cell.length_a   1.000
_cell.length_b   1.000
_cell.length_c   1.000
_cell.angle_alpha   90.00
_cell.angle_beta   90.00
_cell.angle_gamma   90.00
#
_symmetry.space_group_name_H-M   'P 1'
#
loop_
_entity.id
_entity.type
_entity.pdbx_description
1 polymer ?
#
loop_
_entity_poly.entity_id
_entity_poly.type
_entity_poly.pdbx_seq_one_letter_code
_entity_poly.pdbx_strand_id
1 'polypeptide(L)'
;MVFSMPPPLSSLLFVCFPGSPPPVITWSKLRAPLPWKHTVDNGVLTLTGVGRQDSGQYICNATNEHGYSEAYTQMEVESPPYATSLPDQVKLRPGDSLVLQCLAHGSHPIQFEWSRVGRPSLPAGTETTKAGKLMIARLRTSDSGTYKCVATNHIGTSEALAKVVVRGLNDLTLALFHLVENTKEQNSELDAPPSCDTPSQSRLTLNKHMK
;
A
#
# COMPACT_ATOMS: atom_id res chain seq x y z
N MET A 1 27.06 -5.31 -21.71
CA MET A 1 25.88 -6.04 -21.20
C MET A 1 25.18 -5.14 -20.19
N VAL A 2 23.86 -5.28 -20.01
CA VAL A 2 23.09 -4.55 -18.98
C VAL A 2 22.67 -5.55 -17.93
N PHE A 3 22.98 -5.29 -16.66
CA PHE A 3 22.48 -6.08 -15.53
C PHE A 3 21.43 -5.26 -14.78
N SER A 4 20.23 -5.81 -14.65
CA SER A 4 19.14 -5.26 -13.85
C SER A 4 18.91 -6.14 -12.63
N MET A 5 18.65 -5.55 -11.47
CA MET A 5 18.54 -6.33 -10.23
C MET A 5 17.48 -5.77 -9.27
N PRO A 6 16.61 -6.64 -8.71
CA PRO A 6 15.73 -6.27 -7.62
C PRO A 6 16.45 -6.13 -6.27
N PRO A 7 16.17 -5.09 -5.48
CA PRO A 7 16.47 -5.06 -4.05
C PRO A 7 15.57 -6.08 -3.34
N PRO A 8 16.07 -6.79 -2.32
CA PRO A 8 17.30 -6.52 -1.57
C PRO A 8 18.35 -7.62 -1.83
N LEU A 9 18.87 -7.76 -3.05
CA LEU A 9 19.97 -8.70 -3.27
C LEU A 9 21.29 -8.07 -2.79
N SER A 10 21.85 -8.71 -1.76
CA SER A 10 22.85 -8.21 -0.81
C SER A 10 24.27 -8.04 -1.36
N SER A 11 24.51 -8.42 -2.61
CA SER A 11 25.83 -8.27 -3.24
C SER A 11 25.73 -8.42 -4.76
N LEU A 12 26.30 -7.48 -5.50
CA LEU A 12 26.51 -7.59 -6.96
C LEU A 12 27.96 -7.95 -7.25
N LEU A 13 28.20 -8.87 -8.18
CA LEU A 13 29.52 -9.29 -8.63
C LEU A 13 29.69 -8.98 -10.12
N PHE A 14 30.69 -8.18 -10.46
CA PHE A 14 31.12 -8.00 -11.85
C PHE A 14 32.47 -8.67 -12.04
N VAL A 15 32.55 -9.61 -12.97
CA VAL A 15 33.79 -10.34 -13.28
C VAL A 15 34.41 -9.79 -14.55
N CYS A 16 35.72 -9.52 -14.51
CA CYS A 16 36.50 -9.16 -15.67
C CYS A 16 37.54 -10.24 -15.95
N PHE A 17 37.60 -10.73 -17.19
CA PHE A 17 38.49 -11.83 -17.55
C PHE A 17 39.93 -11.32 -17.74
N PRO A 18 40.95 -11.99 -17.17
CA PRO A 18 42.34 -11.62 -17.36
C PRO A 18 42.83 -12.02 -18.77
N GLY A 19 43.49 -11.09 -19.46
CA GLY A 19 44.26 -11.38 -20.68
C GLY A 19 45.58 -12.10 -20.40
N SER A 20 46.34 -12.43 -21.46
CA SER A 20 47.71 -12.96 -21.36
C SER A 20 48.68 -11.97 -22.01
N PRO A 21 49.79 -11.57 -21.36
CA PRO A 21 50.17 -11.84 -19.96
C PRO A 21 49.15 -11.30 -18.95
N PRO A 22 49.07 -11.86 -17.72
CA PRO A 22 48.08 -11.49 -16.71
C PRO A 22 48.04 -9.96 -16.47
N PRO A 23 46.92 -9.28 -16.77
CA PRO A 23 46.80 -7.85 -16.55
C PRO A 23 46.45 -7.53 -15.10
N VAL A 24 46.82 -6.34 -14.67
CA VAL A 24 46.25 -5.70 -13.48
C VAL A 24 44.85 -5.21 -13.82
N ILE A 25 43.85 -5.69 -13.07
CA ILE A 25 42.45 -5.30 -13.23
C ILE A 25 42.10 -4.19 -12.24
N THR A 26 41.51 -3.12 -12.75
CA THR A 26 40.96 -2.02 -11.94
C THR A 26 39.53 -1.71 -12.35
N TRP A 27 38.73 -1.19 -11.41
CA TRP A 27 37.34 -0.84 -11.64
C TRP A 27 37.13 0.66 -11.42
N SER A 28 36.25 1.25 -12.22
CA SER A 28 35.78 2.62 -12.03
C SER A 28 34.31 2.76 -12.41
N LYS A 29 33.67 3.83 -11.94
CA LYS A 29 32.30 4.20 -12.33
C LYS A 29 32.36 5.45 -13.19
N LEU A 30 31.63 5.45 -14.28
CA LEU A 30 31.62 6.59 -15.20
C LEU A 30 30.93 7.79 -14.53
N ARG A 31 31.62 8.94 -14.50
CA ARG A 31 31.14 10.23 -13.94
C ARG A 31 30.83 10.22 -12.43
N ALA A 32 31.26 9.21 -11.69
CA ALA A 32 31.08 9.15 -10.23
C ALA A 32 32.16 8.25 -9.60
N PRO A 33 32.49 8.42 -8.30
CA PRO A 33 33.31 7.45 -7.60
C PRO A 33 32.59 6.10 -7.50
N LEU A 34 33.35 5.02 -7.29
CA LEU A 34 32.78 3.74 -6.91
C LEU A 34 32.02 3.87 -5.58
N PRO A 35 30.91 3.12 -5.38
CA PRO A 35 30.18 3.12 -4.11
C PRO A 35 31.11 2.75 -2.94
N TRP A 36 31.01 3.45 -1.81
CA TRP A 36 31.95 3.29 -0.69
C TRP A 36 32.02 1.86 -0.10
N LYS A 37 30.95 1.07 -0.22
CA LYS A 37 30.88 -0.33 0.25
C LYS A 37 31.27 -1.36 -0.84
N HIS A 38 32.31 -1.06 -1.60
CA HIS A 38 32.81 -1.96 -2.63
C HIS A 38 34.03 -2.76 -2.15
N THR A 39 34.20 -3.97 -2.68
CA THR A 39 35.46 -4.70 -2.62
C THR A 39 35.89 -5.08 -4.03
N VAL A 40 37.19 -5.12 -4.28
CA VAL A 40 37.76 -5.63 -5.53
C VAL A 40 38.72 -6.75 -5.16
N ASP A 41 38.40 -7.97 -5.58
CA ASP A 41 39.26 -9.14 -5.37
C ASP A 41 39.38 -9.94 -6.66
N ASN A 42 40.60 -10.28 -7.07
CA ASN A 42 40.89 -11.06 -8.28
C ASN A 42 40.12 -10.59 -9.54
N GLY A 43 40.03 -9.27 -9.75
CA GLY A 43 39.31 -8.68 -10.89
C GLY A 43 37.78 -8.68 -10.77
N VAL A 44 37.24 -9.10 -9.62
CA VAL A 44 35.81 -9.10 -9.31
C VAL A 44 35.45 -7.89 -8.46
N LEU A 45 34.57 -7.02 -8.97
CA LEU A 45 33.99 -5.92 -8.21
C LEU A 45 32.75 -6.42 -7.47
N THR A 46 32.77 -6.35 -6.13
CA THR A 46 31.62 -6.64 -5.28
C THR A 46 31.04 -5.35 -4.74
N LEU A 47 29.74 -5.12 -4.91
CA LEU A 47 29.01 -3.98 -4.31
C LEU A 47 28.00 -4.50 -3.29
N THR A 48 28.01 -3.98 -2.06
CA THR A 48 27.06 -4.36 -1.00
C THR A 48 26.16 -3.20 -0.59
N GLY A 49 24.91 -3.50 -0.19
CA GLY A 49 23.95 -2.47 0.21
C GLY A 49 23.60 -1.50 -0.92
N VAL A 50 23.43 -2.05 -2.12
CA VAL A 50 23.20 -1.31 -3.36
C VAL A 50 21.86 -0.58 -3.33
N GLY A 51 21.88 0.71 -3.65
CA GLY A 51 20.69 1.56 -3.81
C GLY A 51 20.61 2.20 -5.19
N ARG A 52 19.51 2.91 -5.48
CA ARG A 52 19.25 3.51 -6.81
C ARG A 52 20.39 4.39 -7.32
N GLN A 53 21.08 5.11 -6.43
CA GLN A 53 22.25 5.96 -6.73
C GLN A 53 23.46 5.19 -7.28
N ASP A 54 23.52 3.89 -7.04
CA ASP A 54 24.61 3.03 -7.49
C ASP A 54 24.43 2.62 -8.96
N SER A 55 23.27 2.85 -9.56
CA SER A 55 23.05 2.69 -11.00
C SER A 55 24.04 3.53 -11.81
N GLY A 56 24.43 3.02 -12.98
CA GLY A 56 25.36 3.70 -13.86
C GLY A 56 26.22 2.72 -14.67
N GLN A 57 27.13 3.30 -15.45
CA GLN A 57 28.08 2.53 -16.25
C GLN A 57 29.35 2.30 -15.43
N TYR A 58 29.71 1.03 -15.29
CA TYR A 58 30.95 0.59 -14.64
C TYR A 58 31.94 0.15 -15.70
N ILE A 59 33.21 0.46 -15.45
CA ILE A 59 34.31 0.24 -16.38
C ILE A 59 35.30 -0.69 -15.68
N CYS A 60 35.59 -1.82 -16.33
CA CYS A 60 36.75 -2.64 -16.01
C CYS A 60 37.91 -2.24 -16.92
N ASN A 61 39.05 -2.00 -16.31
CA ASN A 61 40.28 -1.60 -16.96
C ASN A 61 41.34 -2.68 -16.73
N ALA A 62 41.86 -3.25 -17.82
CA ALA A 62 42.89 -4.27 -17.80
C ALA A 62 44.19 -3.70 -18.40
N THR A 63 45.27 -3.70 -17.61
CA THR A 63 46.58 -3.18 -18.06
C THR A 63 47.64 -4.26 -17.91
N ASN A 64 48.41 -4.52 -18.96
CA ASN A 64 49.60 -5.36 -18.92
C ASN A 64 50.79 -4.65 -19.61
N GLU A 65 51.93 -5.31 -19.65
CA GLU A 65 53.15 -4.76 -20.27
C GLU A 65 53.01 -4.45 -21.77
N HIS A 66 52.00 -5.01 -22.44
CA HIS A 66 51.76 -4.86 -23.87
C HIS A 66 50.66 -3.83 -24.19
N GLY A 67 49.94 -3.34 -23.19
CA GLY A 67 48.94 -2.30 -23.40
C GLY A 67 47.78 -2.33 -22.41
N TYR A 68 46.66 -1.79 -22.88
CA TYR A 68 45.50 -1.45 -22.08
C TYR A 68 44.21 -1.82 -22.83
N SER A 69 43.23 -2.35 -22.10
CA SER A 69 41.90 -2.67 -22.62
C SER A 69 40.81 -2.29 -21.62
N GLU A 70 39.67 -1.85 -22.13
CA GLU A 70 38.51 -1.48 -21.31
C GLU A 70 37.30 -2.35 -21.66
N ALA A 71 36.52 -2.69 -20.65
CA ALA A 71 35.21 -3.31 -20.81
C ALA A 71 34.17 -2.52 -20.02
N TYR A 72 32.97 -2.40 -20.61
CA TYR A 72 31.90 -1.59 -20.06
C TYR A 72 30.70 -2.43 -19.71
N THR A 73 30.09 -2.15 -18.57
CA THR A 73 28.84 -2.77 -18.14
C THR A 73 27.89 -1.72 -17.58
N GLN A 74 26.62 -1.81 -17.93
CA GLN A 74 25.59 -0.92 -17.41
C GLN A 74 24.87 -1.65 -16.28
N MET A 75 24.74 -0.97 -15.14
CA MET A 75 24.03 -1.47 -13.98
C MET A 75 22.81 -0.58 -13.74
N GLU A 76 21.65 -1.21 -13.57
CA GLU A 76 20.41 -0.55 -13.18
C GLU A 76 19.82 -1.22 -11.95
N VAL A 77 19.59 -0.42 -10.92
CA VAL A 77 18.96 -0.89 -9.68
C VAL A 77 17.47 -0.72 -9.85
N GLU A 78 16.76 -1.85 -9.85
CA GLU A 78 15.33 -1.88 -10.04
C GLU A 78 14.61 -1.82 -8.71
N SER A 79 13.28 -1.73 -8.68
CA SER A 79 12.53 -1.82 -7.43
C SER A 79 11.12 -2.33 -7.68
N PRO A 80 10.52 -3.05 -6.73
CA PRO A 80 9.10 -3.41 -6.83
C PRO A 80 8.24 -2.15 -6.88
N PRO A 81 6.98 -2.26 -7.32
CA PRO A 81 6.05 -1.16 -7.26
C PRO A 81 5.79 -0.74 -5.82
N TYR A 82 5.45 0.52 -5.60
CA TYR A 82 4.86 1.02 -4.36
C TYR A 82 3.59 1.76 -4.74
N ALA A 83 2.44 1.10 -4.55
CA ALA A 83 1.14 1.57 -5.00
C ALA A 83 0.49 2.53 -4.00
N THR A 84 -0.27 3.49 -4.50
CA THR A 84 -1.11 4.41 -3.73
C THR A 84 -2.39 4.69 -4.51
N SER A 85 -3.52 4.69 -3.82
CA SER A 85 -4.83 5.03 -4.36
C SER A 85 -5.22 6.46 -4.00
N LEU A 86 -5.82 7.17 -4.94
CA LEU A 86 -6.30 8.54 -4.77
C LEU A 86 -7.73 8.67 -5.29
N PRO A 87 -8.70 9.11 -4.46
CA PRO A 87 -8.60 9.18 -3.00
C PRO A 87 -8.49 7.77 -2.38
N ASP A 88 -7.87 7.68 -1.21
CA ASP A 88 -7.83 6.49 -0.35
C ASP A 88 -9.14 6.29 0.43
N GLN A 89 -9.91 7.36 0.62
CA GLN A 89 -11.27 7.32 1.13
C GLN A 89 -12.16 8.40 0.49
N VAL A 90 -13.38 8.03 0.09
CA VAL A 90 -14.36 8.97 -0.46
C VAL A 90 -15.78 8.65 -0.01
N LYS A 91 -16.57 9.70 0.24
CA LYS A 91 -17.99 9.62 0.57
C LYS A 91 -18.78 10.29 -0.55
N LEU A 92 -19.71 9.56 -1.15
CA LEU A 92 -20.52 10.00 -2.29
C LEU A 92 -22.00 9.70 -2.05
N ARG A 93 -22.87 10.25 -2.89
CA ARG A 93 -24.31 10.01 -2.88
C ARG A 93 -24.69 9.06 -4.03
N PRO A 94 -25.84 8.37 -3.92
CA PRO A 94 -26.38 7.62 -5.04
C PRO A 94 -26.58 8.53 -6.26
N GLY A 95 -26.19 8.05 -7.44
CA GLY A 95 -26.24 8.80 -8.69
C GLY A 95 -24.95 9.57 -9.03
N ASP A 96 -24.06 9.80 -8.07
CA ASP A 96 -22.75 10.42 -8.32
C ASP A 96 -21.86 9.50 -9.18
N SER A 97 -20.77 10.05 -9.72
CA SER A 97 -19.72 9.28 -10.40
C SER A 97 -18.50 9.11 -9.50
N LEU A 98 -17.99 7.88 -9.41
CA LEU A 98 -16.73 7.56 -8.73
C LEU A 98 -15.58 7.63 -9.73
N VAL A 99 -14.49 8.25 -9.31
CA VAL A 99 -13.19 8.15 -9.97
C VAL A 99 -12.13 7.82 -8.93
N LEU A 100 -11.42 6.72 -9.13
CA LEU A 100 -10.25 6.35 -8.36
C LEU A 100 -9.04 6.31 -9.29
N GLN A 101 -7.90 6.77 -8.78
CA GLN A 101 -6.62 6.73 -9.49
C GLN A 101 -5.62 5.92 -8.68
N CYS A 102 -5.05 4.89 -9.29
CA CYS A 102 -3.92 4.16 -8.73
C CYS A 102 -2.64 4.72 -9.33
N LEU A 103 -1.71 5.12 -8.48
CA LEU A 103 -0.37 5.53 -8.83
C LEU A 103 0.62 4.55 -8.23
N ALA A 104 1.76 4.34 -8.87
CA ALA A 104 2.83 3.56 -8.28
C ALA A 104 4.19 4.13 -8.64
N HIS A 105 5.10 4.11 -7.67
CA HIS A 105 6.53 4.31 -7.91
C HIS A 105 7.20 2.95 -8.13
N GLY A 106 8.33 2.90 -8.84
CA GLY A 106 9.09 1.67 -9.03
C GLY A 106 9.73 1.56 -10.41
N SER A 107 10.27 0.38 -10.73
CA SER A 107 10.75 0.08 -12.08
C SER A 107 9.60 -0.11 -13.05
N HIS A 108 9.76 0.41 -14.26
CA HIS A 108 8.79 0.30 -15.35
C HIS A 108 9.12 -0.89 -16.26
N PRO A 109 8.12 -1.44 -16.99
CA PRO A 109 6.72 -1.05 -17.02
C PRO A 109 5.93 -1.53 -15.80
N ILE A 110 5.05 -0.68 -15.26
CA ILE A 110 4.10 -1.03 -14.19
C ILE A 110 2.71 -1.23 -14.78
N GLN A 111 2.06 -2.33 -14.43
CA GLN A 111 0.69 -2.65 -14.80
C GLN A 111 -0.24 -2.51 -13.60
N PHE A 112 -1.48 -2.11 -13.84
CA PHE A 112 -2.49 -1.91 -12.78
C PHE A 112 -3.70 -2.79 -13.00
N GLU A 113 -4.19 -3.39 -11.92
CA GLU A 113 -5.42 -4.19 -11.90
C GLU A 113 -6.29 -3.77 -10.71
N TRP A 114 -7.60 -3.59 -10.96
CA TRP A 114 -8.55 -3.23 -9.92
C TRP A 114 -9.47 -4.39 -9.56
N SER A 115 -9.75 -4.54 -8.27
CA SER A 115 -10.65 -5.53 -7.71
C SER A 115 -11.42 -4.96 -6.50
N ARG A 116 -12.39 -5.69 -5.97
CA ARG A 116 -13.04 -5.37 -4.69
C ARG A 116 -12.60 -6.35 -3.61
N VAL A 117 -12.36 -5.83 -2.41
CA VAL A 117 -12.02 -6.68 -1.27
C VAL A 117 -13.25 -7.49 -0.85
N GLY A 118 -13.10 -8.81 -0.78
CA GLY A 118 -14.18 -9.73 -0.39
C GLY A 118 -15.28 -9.93 -1.44
N ARG A 119 -15.10 -9.44 -2.67
CA ARG A 119 -16.03 -9.69 -3.79
C ARG A 119 -15.27 -10.02 -5.06
N PRO A 120 -15.74 -10.99 -5.87
CA PRO A 120 -15.00 -11.46 -7.04
C PRO A 120 -15.00 -10.46 -8.20
N SER A 121 -15.97 -9.54 -8.27
CA SER A 121 -16.13 -8.64 -9.41
C SER A 121 -16.33 -7.17 -9.03
N LEU A 122 -15.84 -6.29 -9.92
CA LEU A 122 -16.17 -4.87 -9.91
C LEU A 122 -17.66 -4.67 -10.27
N PRO A 123 -18.28 -3.54 -9.88
CA PRO A 123 -19.65 -3.24 -10.28
C PRO A 123 -19.83 -3.21 -11.80
N ALA A 124 -21.03 -3.55 -12.28
CA ALA A 124 -21.35 -3.51 -13.70
C ALA A 124 -21.18 -2.08 -14.25
N GLY A 125 -20.59 -1.95 -15.44
CA GLY A 125 -20.31 -0.64 -16.05
C GLY A 125 -19.08 0.06 -15.46
N THR A 126 -18.23 -0.64 -14.70
CA THR A 126 -16.93 -0.12 -14.29
C THR A 126 -15.98 -0.07 -15.49
N GLU A 127 -15.37 1.09 -15.72
CA GLU A 127 -14.33 1.28 -16.73
C GLU A 127 -12.96 1.39 -16.05
N THR A 128 -11.96 0.68 -16.57
CA THR A 128 -10.58 0.75 -16.10
C THR A 128 -9.63 1.11 -17.23
N THR A 129 -8.53 1.78 -16.90
CA THR A 129 -7.51 2.19 -17.88
C THR A 129 -6.15 1.59 -17.55
N LYS A 130 -5.28 1.45 -18.55
CA LYS A 130 -3.87 1.06 -18.36
C LYS A 130 -3.09 2.04 -17.47
N ALA A 131 -3.56 3.29 -17.36
CA ALA A 131 -2.98 4.30 -16.49
C ALA A 131 -3.43 4.17 -15.02
N GLY A 132 -4.13 3.10 -14.64
CA GLY A 132 -4.51 2.84 -13.24
C GLY A 132 -5.78 3.55 -12.78
N LYS A 133 -6.55 4.18 -13.69
CA LYS A 133 -7.83 4.83 -13.37
C LYS A 133 -8.98 3.81 -13.35
N LEU A 134 -9.87 3.93 -12.37
CA LEU A 134 -11.15 3.23 -12.27
C LEU A 134 -12.30 4.24 -12.23
N MET A 135 -13.34 4.01 -13.02
CA MET A 135 -14.50 4.90 -13.13
C MET A 135 -15.81 4.11 -13.03
N ILE A 136 -16.75 4.62 -12.23
CA ILE A 136 -18.11 4.07 -12.12
C ILE A 136 -19.09 5.23 -12.22
N ALA A 137 -19.96 5.19 -13.22
CA ALA A 137 -21.03 6.17 -13.36
C ALA A 137 -22.27 5.74 -12.57
N ARG A 138 -23.03 6.71 -12.04
CA ARG A 138 -24.32 6.50 -11.36
C ARG A 138 -24.26 5.46 -10.24
N LEU A 139 -23.51 5.79 -9.19
CA LEU A 139 -23.30 4.93 -8.03
C LEU A 139 -24.60 4.51 -7.34
N ARG A 140 -24.61 3.28 -6.83
CA ARG A 140 -25.64 2.72 -5.96
C ARG A 140 -25.06 2.53 -4.56
N THR A 141 -25.93 2.45 -3.56
CA THR A 141 -25.51 2.14 -2.18
C THR A 141 -24.74 0.81 -2.09
N SER A 142 -25.07 -0.17 -2.94
CA SER A 142 -24.39 -1.47 -3.09
C SER A 142 -22.95 -1.40 -3.60
N ASP A 143 -22.56 -0.27 -4.19
CA ASP A 143 -21.21 -0.05 -4.74
C ASP A 143 -20.24 0.42 -3.66
N SER A 144 -20.74 0.70 -2.45
CA SER A 144 -19.93 0.91 -1.25
C SER A 144 -19.03 -0.30 -0.97
N GLY A 145 -17.82 -0.03 -0.50
CA GLY A 145 -16.87 -1.07 -0.13
C GLY A 145 -15.42 -0.61 -0.31
N THR A 146 -14.50 -1.54 -0.12
CA THR A 146 -13.08 -1.31 -0.32
C THR A 146 -12.67 -1.81 -1.71
N TYR A 147 -12.14 -0.91 -2.50
CA TYR A 147 -11.55 -1.20 -3.82
C TYR A 147 -10.06 -1.39 -3.64
N LYS A 148 -9.50 -2.40 -4.32
CA LYS A 148 -8.08 -2.74 -4.26
C LYS A 148 -7.46 -2.57 -5.64
N CYS A 149 -6.43 -1.76 -5.72
CA CYS A 149 -5.54 -1.71 -6.87
C CYS A 149 -4.31 -2.58 -6.59
N VAL A 150 -3.92 -3.40 -7.55
CA VAL A 150 -2.65 -4.12 -7.57
C VAL A 150 -1.78 -3.53 -8.66
N ALA A 151 -0.61 -3.03 -8.29
CA ALA A 151 0.43 -2.58 -9.21
C ALA A 151 1.51 -3.66 -9.33
N THR A 152 1.91 -4.00 -10.55
CA THR A 152 2.82 -5.12 -10.84
C THR A 152 3.92 -4.70 -11.80
N ASN A 153 5.16 -5.07 -11.50
CA ASN A 153 6.27 -5.08 -12.46
C ASN A 153 7.01 -6.43 -12.39
N HIS A 154 8.10 -6.60 -13.14
CA HIS A 154 8.87 -7.84 -13.15
C HIS A 154 9.67 -8.13 -11.87
N ILE A 155 9.75 -7.16 -10.96
CA ILE A 155 10.36 -7.33 -9.64
C ILE A 155 9.36 -7.80 -8.59
N GLY A 156 8.11 -7.33 -8.66
CA GLY A 156 7.09 -7.72 -7.70
C GLY A 156 5.78 -6.95 -7.82
N THR A 157 5.01 -7.00 -6.75
CA THR A 157 3.67 -6.42 -6.68
C THR A 157 3.49 -5.54 -5.45
N SER A 158 2.56 -4.61 -5.52
CA SER A 158 2.14 -3.78 -4.40
C SER A 158 0.64 -3.50 -4.49
N GLU A 159 -0.02 -3.39 -3.34
CA GLU A 159 -1.46 -3.19 -3.25
C GLU A 159 -1.78 -1.82 -2.62
N ALA A 160 -2.81 -1.17 -3.14
CA ALA A 160 -3.38 0.04 -2.57
C ALA A 160 -4.90 -0.11 -2.39
N LEU A 161 -5.44 0.44 -1.30
CA LEU A 161 -6.85 0.31 -0.95
C LEU A 161 -7.56 1.66 -0.97
N ALA A 162 -8.77 1.69 -1.51
CA ALA A 162 -9.63 2.87 -1.51
C ALA A 162 -11.00 2.52 -0.90
N LYS A 163 -11.37 3.23 0.17
CA LYS A 163 -12.66 3.04 0.86
C LYS A 163 -13.71 3.97 0.28
N VAL A 164 -14.70 3.38 -0.39
CA VAL A 164 -15.82 4.11 -0.99
C VAL A 164 -17.07 3.90 -0.16
N VAL A 165 -17.71 4.99 0.24
CA VAL A 165 -18.97 4.97 0.99
C VAL A 165 -20.01 5.75 0.23
N VAL A 166 -21.07 5.07 -0.23
CA VAL A 166 -22.22 5.68 -0.92
C VAL A 166 -23.41 5.68 0.02
N ARG A 167 -23.80 6.86 0.53
CA ARG A 167 -24.94 7.00 1.45
C ARG A 167 -26.03 7.87 0.84
N GLY A 168 -27.25 7.36 0.82
CA GLY A 168 -28.44 8.12 0.43
C GLY A 168 -28.90 9.06 1.54
N LEU A 169 -29.59 10.13 1.17
CA LEU A 169 -30.23 11.05 2.13
C LEU A 169 -31.26 10.32 3.02
N ASN A 170 -31.87 9.26 2.51
CA ASN A 170 -32.82 8.42 3.27
C ASN A 170 -32.18 7.74 4.49
N ASP A 171 -30.88 7.45 4.41
CA ASP A 171 -30.09 6.83 5.49
C ASP A 171 -29.73 7.87 6.58
N LEU A 172 -29.55 9.13 6.18
CA LEU A 172 -29.35 10.25 7.11
C LEU A 172 -30.66 10.64 7.80
N THR A 173 -31.79 10.59 7.11
CA THR A 173 -33.10 10.78 7.76
C THR A 173 -33.39 9.68 8.77
N LEU A 174 -33.10 8.41 8.46
CA LEU A 174 -33.22 7.30 9.42
C LEU A 174 -32.28 7.47 10.61
N ALA A 175 -31.03 7.86 10.38
CA ALA A 175 -30.10 8.18 11.47
C ALA A 175 -30.59 9.35 12.32
N LEU A 176 -31.18 10.39 11.71
CA LEU A 176 -31.82 11.48 12.45
C LEU A 176 -33.01 10.97 13.27
N PHE A 177 -33.87 10.13 12.70
CA PHE A 177 -35.00 9.53 13.42
C PHE A 177 -34.53 8.75 14.64
N HIS A 178 -33.52 7.89 14.51
CA HIS A 178 -32.96 7.15 15.65
C HIS A 178 -32.28 8.05 16.70
N LEU A 179 -31.62 9.13 16.29
CA LEU A 179 -31.09 10.11 17.25
C LEU A 179 -32.20 10.86 18.01
N VAL A 180 -33.31 11.17 17.32
CA VAL A 180 -34.50 11.77 17.93
C VAL A 180 -35.22 10.79 18.86
N GLU A 181 -35.26 9.50 18.53
CA GLU A 181 -35.83 8.47 19.39
C GLU A 181 -34.98 8.23 20.64
N ASN A 182 -33.65 8.09 20.49
CA ASN A 182 -32.74 7.92 21.62
C ASN A 182 -32.77 9.12 22.58
N THR A 183 -32.95 10.34 22.07
CA THR A 183 -33.10 11.53 22.94
C THR A 183 -34.45 11.56 23.65
N LYS A 184 -35.52 11.00 23.07
CA LYS A 184 -36.80 10.83 23.78
C LYS A 184 -36.70 9.82 24.92
N GLU A 185 -36.01 8.70 24.70
CA GLU A 185 -35.79 7.70 25.76
C GLU A 185 -34.95 8.28 26.91
N GLN A 186 -33.84 8.97 26.59
CA GLN A 186 -33.00 9.63 27.61
C GLN A 186 -33.72 10.75 28.37
N ASN A 187 -34.65 11.48 27.74
CA ASN A 187 -35.43 12.52 28.41
C ASN A 187 -36.59 11.96 29.25
N SER A 188 -37.05 10.73 28.97
CA SER A 188 -38.12 10.08 29.74
C SER A 188 -37.70 9.59 31.12
N GLU A 189 -36.39 9.45 31.35
CA GLU A 189 -35.81 9.04 32.64
C GLU A 189 -35.60 10.23 33.61
N LEU A 190 -35.70 11.46 33.10
CA LEU A 190 -35.59 12.69 33.89
C LEU A 190 -36.93 13.10 34.56
N ASP A 191 -38.05 12.52 34.14
CA ASP A 191 -39.40 12.77 34.68
C ASP A 191 -39.89 11.66 35.63
N ALA A 192 -39.06 10.65 35.93
CA ALA A 192 -39.42 9.61 36.89
C ALA A 192 -39.48 10.20 38.32
N PRO A 193 -40.64 10.17 39.01
CA PRO A 193 -40.72 10.63 40.39
C PRO A 193 -39.85 9.75 41.30
N PRO A 194 -39.22 10.30 42.34
CA PRO A 194 -38.36 9.51 43.23
C PRO A 194 -39.16 8.37 43.87
N SER A 195 -38.69 7.14 43.65
CA SER A 195 -39.27 5.94 44.27
C SER A 195 -39.11 6.01 45.78
N CYS A 196 -40.22 6.05 46.52
CA CYS A 196 -40.21 5.89 47.96
C CYS A 196 -39.99 4.41 48.32
N ASP A 197 -38.77 4.06 48.72
CA ASP A 197 -38.50 2.82 49.44
C ASP A 197 -39.08 2.93 50.86
N THR A 198 -40.12 2.15 51.16
CA THR A 198 -40.64 2.00 52.54
C THR A 198 -39.94 0.84 53.26
N PRO A 199 -39.49 1.02 54.52
CA PRO A 199 -38.88 -0.05 55.29
C PRO A 199 -39.95 -1.03 55.82
N SER A 200 -39.64 -2.32 55.75
CA SER A 200 -40.43 -3.43 56.29
C SER A 200 -40.65 -3.28 57.81
N GLN A 201 -41.90 -3.23 58.26
CA GLN A 201 -42.26 -3.41 59.68
C GLN A 201 -42.81 -4.82 59.94
N SER A 202 -42.20 -5.44 60.95
CA SER A 202 -42.47 -6.76 61.52
C SER A 202 -43.85 -6.84 62.19
N ARG A 203 -44.57 -7.95 61.96
CA ARG A 203 -45.84 -8.29 62.60
C ARG A 203 -45.70 -8.47 64.12
N LEU A 204 -46.53 -7.78 64.90
CA LEU A 204 -46.91 -8.17 66.26
C LEU A 204 -48.35 -8.73 66.22
N THR A 205 -48.50 -9.99 66.61
CA THR A 205 -49.80 -10.67 66.77
C THR A 205 -50.41 -10.33 68.12
N LEU A 206 -51.68 -9.89 68.11
CA LEU A 206 -52.52 -9.86 69.31
C LEU A 206 -53.85 -10.58 68.99
N ASN A 207 -53.99 -11.83 69.42
CA ASN A 207 -55.26 -12.54 69.43
C ASN A 207 -56.01 -12.21 70.73
N LYS A 208 -57.24 -11.74 70.62
CA LYS A 208 -58.18 -11.63 71.74
C LYS A 208 -59.55 -12.07 71.27
N HIS A 209 -60.03 -13.20 71.80
CA HIS A 209 -61.46 -13.46 71.92
C HIS A 209 -61.75 -13.99 73.32
N MET A 210 -62.55 -13.22 74.05
CA MET A 210 -63.28 -13.63 75.25
C MET A 210 -64.55 -14.35 74.82
N LYS A 211 -64.76 -15.58 75.28
CA LYS A 211 -65.86 -16.00 76.15
C LYS A 211 -65.69 -17.48 76.51
#